data_AF-A0A354XUG0-F1
#
_entry.id   AF-A0A354XUG0-F1
#
_cell.length_a   1.000
_cell.length_b   1.000
_cell.length_c   1.000
_cell.angle_alpha   90.00
_cell.angle_beta   90.00
_cell.angle_gamma   90.00
#
_symmetry.space_group_name_H-M   'P 1'
#
loop_
_entity.id
_entity.type
_entity.pdbx_description
1 polymer ?
#
loop_
_entity_poly.entity_id
_entity_poly.type
_entity_poly.pdbx_seq_one_letter_code
_entity_poly.pdbx_strand_id
1 'polypeptide(L)'
;VTKCSRDMQPIDFRIYENGLDLFPYQDLYFTTFDYGNLIPVFPELQPEILEPDDLRKKHVFLITGIASPKPLVEKLELKTYNLYPKYFPDHHFFKKEDIEEVVREMNALDVDDDDKMIVTTEKDAVRFHALSFLDEEVKKRLYYIPIEVVFLEKNEKESFNKKINKHVRSYQSNSRLSKK
;
A
#
# COMPACT_ATOMS: atom_id res chain seq x y z
N VAL A 1 -4.13 5.06 18.39
CA VAL A 1 -2.86 4.34 18.17
C VAL A 1 -2.83 3.86 16.73
N THR A 2 -1.71 3.98 16.03
CA THR A 2 -1.57 3.57 14.62
C THR A 2 -0.53 2.46 14.48
N LYS A 3 -0.54 1.76 13.34
CA LYS A 3 0.37 0.63 13.04
C LYS A 3 0.26 -0.51 14.06
N CYS A 4 -0.94 -0.73 14.58
CA CYS A 4 -1.24 -1.80 15.52
C CYS A 4 -1.07 -3.18 14.87
N SER A 5 -0.72 -4.20 15.67
CA SER A 5 -0.72 -5.59 15.18
C SER A 5 -2.15 -6.07 14.95
N ARG A 6 -2.36 -6.86 13.89
CA ARG A 6 -3.68 -7.49 13.64
C ARG A 6 -4.06 -8.53 14.67
N ASP A 7 -3.07 -9.15 15.30
CA ASP A 7 -3.27 -10.22 16.27
C ASP A 7 -3.37 -9.69 17.71
N MET A 8 -3.59 -8.38 17.88
CA MET A 8 -3.78 -7.78 19.20
C MET A 8 -4.96 -8.43 19.92
N GLN A 9 -4.72 -8.84 21.15
CA GLN A 9 -5.70 -9.45 22.02
C GLN A 9 -6.42 -8.36 22.84
N PRO A 10 -7.61 -8.63 23.39
CA PRO A 10 -8.35 -7.67 24.22
C PRO A 10 -7.51 -7.04 25.35
N ILE A 11 -6.54 -7.77 25.89
CA ILE A 11 -5.63 -7.26 26.92
C ILE A 11 -4.68 -6.19 26.38
N ASP A 12 -4.22 -6.28 25.13
CA ASP A 12 -3.30 -5.32 24.53
C ASP A 12 -3.98 -3.96 24.37
N PHE A 13 -5.22 -3.94 23.87
CA PHE A 13 -6.04 -2.72 23.76
C PHE A 13 -6.18 -2.03 25.13
N ARG A 14 -6.48 -2.80 26.18
CA ARG A 14 -6.63 -2.28 27.55
C ARG A 14 -5.33 -1.74 28.13
N ILE A 15 -4.18 -2.35 27.79
CA ILE A 15 -2.86 -1.83 28.18
C ILE A 15 -2.62 -0.46 27.54
N TYR A 16 -2.93 -0.30 26.25
CA TYR A 16 -2.82 1.01 25.59
C TYR A 16 -3.77 2.05 26.19
N GLU A 17 -5.04 1.69 26.40
CA GLU A 17 -6.02 2.61 27.01
C GLU A 17 -5.57 3.15 28.36
N ASN A 18 -5.09 2.27 29.25
CA ASN A 18 -4.64 2.66 30.58
C ASN A 18 -3.28 3.37 30.57
N GLY A 19 -2.43 3.10 29.57
CA GLY A 19 -1.08 3.66 29.49
C GLY A 19 -0.99 5.03 28.82
N LEU A 20 -2.07 5.52 28.20
CA LEU A 20 -2.09 6.77 27.44
C LEU A 20 -2.60 7.99 28.22
N ASP A 21 -2.92 7.84 29.51
CA ASP A 21 -3.41 8.92 30.40
C ASP A 21 -4.45 9.84 29.73
N LEU A 22 -5.44 9.22 29.08
CA LEU A 22 -6.43 9.94 28.27
C LEU A 22 -7.36 10.80 29.14
N PHE A 23 -7.68 11.99 28.65
CA PHE A 23 -8.74 12.82 29.25
C PHE A 23 -10.13 12.18 29.03
N PRO A 24 -11.11 12.43 29.91
CA PRO A 24 -12.45 11.82 29.84
C PRO A 24 -13.24 12.04 28.54
N TYR A 25 -12.81 13.00 27.70
CA TYR A 25 -13.45 13.37 26.44
C TYR A 25 -12.63 12.98 25.20
N GLN A 26 -11.50 12.29 25.38
CA GLN A 26 -10.68 11.80 24.27
C GLN A 26 -11.17 10.42 23.83
N ASP A 27 -11.52 10.30 22.56
CA ASP A 27 -11.80 9.00 21.95
C ASP A 27 -10.48 8.36 21.51
N LEU A 28 -10.32 7.08 21.82
CA LEU A 28 -9.21 6.26 21.35
C LEU A 28 -9.67 5.39 20.19
N TYR A 29 -8.81 5.25 19.19
CA TYR A 29 -9.02 4.38 18.04
C TYR A 29 -7.74 3.61 17.74
N PHE A 30 -7.85 2.38 17.26
CA PHE A 30 -6.71 1.54 16.90
C PHE A 30 -6.73 1.20 15.41
N THR A 31 -5.66 1.58 14.71
CA THR A 31 -5.56 1.34 13.27
C THR A 31 -4.31 0.59 12.89
N THR A 32 -4.40 -0.15 11.79
CA THR A 32 -3.27 -0.83 11.15
C THR A 32 -3.27 -0.54 9.65
N PHE A 33 -2.22 -1.01 8.96
CA PHE A 33 -2.16 -0.98 7.52
C PHE A 33 -2.72 -2.27 6.92
N ASP A 34 -3.53 -2.13 5.88
CA ASP A 34 -3.85 -3.21 4.96
C ASP A 34 -3.33 -2.93 3.57
N TYR A 35 -3.22 -4.00 2.79
CA TYR A 35 -2.86 -3.96 1.39
C TYR A 35 -4.02 -4.49 0.57
N GLY A 36 -4.43 -3.71 -0.42
CA GLY A 36 -5.54 -4.04 -1.31
C GLY A 36 -5.16 -5.01 -2.41
N ASN A 37 -5.99 -5.04 -3.46
CA ASN A 37 -5.72 -5.77 -4.68
C ASN A 37 -4.58 -5.13 -5.47
N LEU A 38 -3.86 -5.93 -6.27
CA LEU A 38 -2.83 -5.44 -7.16
C LEU A 38 -3.47 -4.79 -8.38
N ILE A 39 -3.11 -3.54 -8.62
CA ILE A 39 -3.67 -2.72 -9.69
C ILE A 39 -2.60 -2.53 -10.76
N PRO A 40 -2.91 -2.74 -12.05
CA PRO A 40 -1.95 -2.50 -13.12
C PRO A 40 -1.55 -1.02 -13.16
N VAL A 41 -0.25 -0.75 -13.34
CA VAL A 41 0.25 0.63 -13.51
C VAL A 41 -0.16 1.19 -14.88
N PHE A 42 -0.32 0.34 -15.88
CA PHE A 42 -0.70 0.67 -17.25
C PHE A 42 -1.96 -0.13 -17.67
N PRO A 43 -3.15 0.23 -17.14
CA PRO A 43 -4.40 -0.51 -17.37
C PRO A 43 -4.82 -0.55 -18.85
N GLU A 44 -4.35 0.37 -19.68
CA GLU A 44 -4.60 0.40 -21.12
C GLU A 44 -3.94 -0.77 -21.87
N LEU A 45 -2.92 -1.39 -21.30
CA LEU A 45 -2.23 -2.56 -21.87
C LEU A 45 -2.66 -3.87 -21.22
N GLN A 46 -2.93 -3.83 -19.92
CA GLN A 46 -3.40 -4.96 -19.13
C GLN A 46 -4.34 -4.43 -18.03
N PRO A 47 -5.67 -4.50 -18.20
CA PRO A 47 -6.64 -3.94 -17.26
C PRO A 47 -6.97 -4.85 -16.07
N GLU A 48 -6.51 -6.11 -16.09
CA GLU A 48 -6.83 -7.08 -15.05
C GLU A 48 -6.30 -6.67 -13.68
N ILE A 49 -7.19 -6.64 -12.67
CA ILE A 49 -6.85 -6.44 -11.26
C ILE A 49 -6.65 -7.81 -10.63
N LEU A 50 -5.55 -8.00 -9.91
CA LEU A 50 -5.22 -9.28 -9.28
C LEU A 50 -5.47 -9.21 -7.78
N GLU A 51 -6.02 -10.26 -7.21
CA GLU A 51 -6.12 -10.39 -5.76
C GLU A 51 -4.76 -10.83 -5.19
N PRO A 52 -4.44 -10.52 -3.92
CA PRO A 52 -3.19 -10.98 -3.31
C PRO A 52 -2.98 -12.50 -3.37
N ASP A 53 -4.07 -13.25 -3.45
CA ASP A 53 -4.08 -14.71 -3.51
C ASP A 53 -3.68 -15.28 -4.89
N ASP A 54 -3.72 -14.46 -5.95
CA ASP A 54 -3.23 -14.80 -7.29
C ASP A 54 -1.70 -14.85 -7.34
N LEU A 55 -1.02 -14.22 -6.39
CA LEU A 55 0.44 -14.21 -6.28
C LEU A 55 1.04 -15.57 -5.92
N ARG A 56 0.24 -16.52 -5.43
CA ARG A 56 0.72 -17.82 -4.91
C ARG A 56 1.56 -18.62 -5.89
N LYS A 57 1.30 -18.46 -7.19
CA LYS A 57 2.00 -19.16 -8.27
C LYS A 57 2.93 -18.24 -9.08
N LYS A 58 3.07 -16.98 -8.67
CA LYS A 58 3.84 -15.97 -9.40
C LYS A 58 5.21 -15.75 -8.80
N HIS A 59 6.20 -15.52 -9.66
CA HIS A 59 7.50 -14.96 -9.33
C HIS A 59 7.35 -13.44 -9.27
N VAL A 60 7.40 -12.89 -8.05
CA VAL A 60 7.11 -11.49 -7.78
C VAL A 60 8.42 -10.73 -7.60
N PHE A 61 8.69 -9.80 -8.49
CA PHE A 61 9.81 -8.86 -8.40
C PHE A 61 9.32 -7.58 -7.72
N LEU A 62 9.63 -7.42 -6.43
CA LEU A 62 9.25 -6.20 -5.69
C LEU A 62 10.28 -5.11 -5.95
N ILE A 63 9.89 -4.06 -6.67
CA ILE A 63 10.72 -2.88 -6.88
C ILE A 63 10.17 -1.73 -6.05
N THR A 64 10.94 -1.19 -5.10
CA THR A 64 10.47 -0.04 -4.33
C THR A 64 11.57 0.89 -3.84
N GLY A 65 11.27 2.19 -3.85
CA GLY A 65 12.11 3.25 -3.31
C GLY A 65 11.39 4.03 -2.20
N ILE A 66 10.84 3.31 -1.22
CA ILE A 66 10.24 3.89 -0.01
C ILE A 66 11.15 3.72 1.22
N ALA A 67 11.06 4.65 2.16
CA ALA A 67 11.86 4.64 3.39
C ALA A 67 11.76 3.35 4.26
N SER A 68 10.62 2.65 4.24
CA SER A 68 10.41 1.45 5.07
C SER A 68 9.61 0.37 4.32
N PRO A 69 10.30 -0.50 3.56
CA PRO A 69 9.64 -1.53 2.76
C PRO A 69 9.26 -2.78 3.57
N LYS A 70 9.78 -2.93 4.79
CA LYS A 70 9.64 -4.15 5.60
C LYS A 70 8.18 -4.66 5.74
N PRO A 71 7.18 -3.84 6.10
CA PRO A 71 5.80 -4.33 6.22
C PRO A 71 5.20 -4.85 4.90
N LEU A 72 5.62 -4.27 3.77
CA LEU A 72 5.17 -4.70 2.46
C LEU A 72 5.80 -6.05 2.08
N VAL A 73 7.10 -6.20 2.36
CA VAL A 73 7.84 -7.44 2.11
C VAL A 73 7.20 -8.58 2.89
N GLU A 74 7.01 -8.41 4.20
CA GLU A 74 6.36 -9.41 5.06
C GLU A 74 4.96 -9.79 4.56
N LYS A 75 4.17 -8.82 4.06
CA LYS A 75 2.85 -9.10 3.48
C LYS A 75 2.96 -9.92 2.19
N LEU A 76 3.89 -9.60 1.31
CA LEU A 76 4.06 -10.29 0.02
C LEU A 76 4.65 -11.70 0.20
N GLU A 77 5.58 -11.90 1.13
CA GLU A 77 6.13 -13.23 1.48
C GLU A 77 5.04 -14.20 1.97
N LEU A 78 3.98 -13.70 2.61
CA LEU A 78 2.82 -14.51 3.00
C LEU A 78 1.91 -14.87 1.81
N LYS A 79 2.09 -14.24 0.64
CA LYS A 79 1.22 -14.35 -0.52
C LYS A 79 1.87 -15.02 -1.73
N THR A 80 3.19 -14.96 -1.85
CA THR A 80 3.97 -15.68 -2.86
C THR A 80 5.10 -16.47 -2.22
N TYR A 81 5.46 -17.60 -2.84
CA TYR A 81 6.65 -18.36 -2.47
C TYR A 81 7.94 -17.75 -3.04
N ASN A 82 7.85 -17.03 -4.16
CA ASN A 82 9.01 -16.56 -4.94
C ASN A 82 9.03 -15.02 -4.98
N LEU A 83 9.49 -14.40 -3.89
CA LEU A 83 9.66 -12.94 -3.81
C LEU A 83 11.12 -12.55 -4.06
N TYR A 84 11.33 -11.63 -5.01
CA TYR A 84 12.63 -11.06 -5.38
C TYR A 84 12.61 -9.54 -5.09
N PRO A 85 12.98 -9.11 -3.87
CA PRO A 85 12.94 -7.70 -3.52
C PRO A 85 14.19 -6.95 -4.01
N LYS A 86 13.97 -5.81 -4.66
CA LYS A 86 15.00 -4.84 -5.04
C LYS A 86 14.67 -3.47 -4.43
N TYR A 87 15.49 -3.06 -3.47
CA TYR A 87 15.31 -1.83 -2.72
C TYR A 87 16.14 -0.69 -3.30
N PHE A 88 15.51 0.46 -3.42
CA PHE A 88 16.14 1.71 -3.84
C PHE A 88 16.04 2.74 -2.72
N PRO A 89 16.89 3.80 -2.75
CA PRO A 89 16.77 4.91 -1.81
C PRO A 89 15.37 5.54 -1.82
N ASP A 90 14.98 6.15 -0.70
CA ASP A 90 13.71 6.87 -0.63
C ASP A 90 13.69 7.97 -1.70
N HIS A 91 12.57 8.08 -2.42
CA HIS A 91 12.44 9.01 -3.53
C HIS A 91 13.32 8.72 -4.76
N HIS A 92 13.83 7.49 -4.92
CA HIS A 92 14.62 7.11 -6.09
C HIS A 92 13.91 7.40 -7.42
N PHE A 93 14.67 7.99 -8.34
CA PHE A 93 14.29 8.17 -9.72
C PHE A 93 14.81 6.98 -10.51
N PHE A 94 13.93 6.04 -10.86
CA PHE A 94 14.27 4.83 -11.59
C PHE A 94 14.90 5.18 -12.94
N LYS A 95 16.12 4.73 -13.15
CA LYS A 95 16.88 4.90 -14.39
C LYS A 95 16.69 3.69 -15.29
N LYS A 96 17.08 3.82 -16.54
CA LYS A 96 16.98 2.73 -17.51
C LYS A 96 17.76 1.49 -17.07
N GLU A 97 18.95 1.69 -16.51
CA GLU A 97 19.83 0.63 -16.06
C GLU A 97 19.20 -0.19 -14.91
N ASP A 98 18.44 0.47 -14.03
CA ASP A 98 17.73 -0.19 -12.91
C ASP A 98 16.69 -1.18 -13.45
N ILE A 99 15.94 -0.77 -14.49
CA ILE A 99 14.90 -1.59 -15.12
C ILE A 99 15.53 -2.73 -15.93
N GLU A 100 16.59 -2.43 -16.70
CA GLU A 100 17.33 -3.43 -17.47
C GLU A 100 17.95 -4.51 -16.56
N GLU A 101 18.36 -4.16 -15.35
CA GLU A 101 18.82 -5.14 -14.35
C GLU A 101 17.68 -6.07 -13.90
N VAL A 102 16.51 -5.51 -13.54
CA VAL A 102 15.35 -6.33 -13.13
C VAL A 102 14.89 -7.24 -14.27
N VAL A 103 14.80 -6.72 -15.49
CA VAL A 103 14.40 -7.52 -16.67
C VAL A 103 15.40 -8.66 -16.92
N ARG A 104 16.71 -8.41 -16.75
CA ARG A 104 17.72 -9.47 -16.86
C ARG A 104 17.53 -10.56 -15.80
N GLU A 105 17.28 -10.17 -14.54
CA GLU A 105 17.00 -11.12 -13.46
C GLU A 105 15.72 -11.93 -13.73
N MET A 106 14.65 -11.29 -14.23
CA MET A 106 13.41 -11.96 -14.64
C MET A 106 13.63 -12.97 -15.77
N ASN A 107 14.40 -12.59 -16.79
CA ASN A 107 14.67 -13.44 -17.95
C ASN A 107 15.63 -14.60 -17.65
N ALA A 108 16.40 -14.51 -16.56
CA ALA A 108 17.27 -15.59 -16.11
C ALA A 108 16.50 -16.75 -15.45
N LEU A 109 15.23 -16.56 -15.08
CA LEU A 109 14.38 -17.61 -14.53
C LEU A 109 13.75 -18.45 -15.65
N ASP A 110 13.92 -19.76 -15.55
CA ASP A 110 13.29 -20.76 -16.43
C ASP A 110 11.84 -21.02 -16.01
N VAL A 111 10.99 -20.02 -16.22
CA VAL A 111 9.56 -19.99 -15.86
C VAL A 111 8.82 -19.23 -16.95
N ASP A 112 7.56 -19.58 -17.20
CA ASP A 112 6.70 -18.88 -18.13
C ASP A 112 6.57 -17.39 -17.77
N ASP A 113 6.59 -16.53 -18.78
CA ASP A 113 6.56 -15.08 -18.57
C ASP A 113 5.25 -14.57 -17.98
N ASP A 114 4.15 -15.30 -18.17
CA ASP A 114 2.87 -15.02 -17.53
C ASP A 114 2.94 -15.24 -16.02
N ASP A 115 3.88 -16.07 -15.54
CA ASP A 115 4.09 -16.32 -14.12
C ASP A 115 5.11 -15.37 -13.48
N LYS A 116 5.68 -14.43 -14.23
CA LYS A 116 6.56 -13.38 -13.72
C LYS A 116 5.81 -12.05 -13.64
N MET A 117 5.96 -11.35 -12.53
CA MET A 117 5.36 -10.02 -12.38
C MET A 117 6.24 -9.08 -11.57
N ILE A 118 6.05 -7.79 -11.82
CA ILE A 118 6.70 -6.72 -11.07
C ILE A 118 5.65 -6.06 -10.19
N VAL A 119 5.94 -5.96 -8.89
CA VAL A 119 5.10 -5.27 -7.92
C VAL A 119 5.86 -4.07 -7.38
N THR A 120 5.17 -2.94 -7.26
CA THR A 120 5.71 -1.72 -6.67
C THR A 120 4.71 -1.06 -5.72
N THR A 121 5.08 0.06 -5.11
CA THR A 121 4.18 0.84 -4.24
C THR A 121 3.38 1.85 -5.07
N GLU A 122 2.24 2.32 -4.57
CA GLU A 122 1.47 3.40 -5.23
C GLU A 122 2.33 4.64 -5.51
N LYS A 123 3.22 5.01 -4.58
CA LYS A 123 4.12 6.17 -4.74
C LYS A 123 5.12 5.97 -5.88
N ASP A 124 5.70 4.78 -5.96
CA ASP A 124 6.68 4.45 -6.99
C ASP A 124 5.99 4.24 -8.35
N ALA A 125 4.77 3.72 -8.38
CA ALA A 125 3.94 3.58 -9.57
C ALA A 125 3.76 4.90 -10.33
N VAL A 126 3.54 6.01 -9.60
CA VAL A 126 3.48 7.36 -10.20
C VAL A 126 4.78 7.71 -10.91
N ARG A 127 5.93 7.29 -10.37
CA ARG A 127 7.24 7.52 -11.01
C ARG A 127 7.42 6.63 -12.22
N PHE A 128 7.04 5.35 -12.12
CA PHE A 128 7.06 4.42 -13.26
C PHE A 128 6.21 4.92 -14.42
N HIS A 129 5.03 5.48 -14.14
CA HIS A 129 4.16 6.06 -15.17
C HIS A 129 4.80 7.23 -15.93
N ALA A 130 5.73 7.96 -15.28
CA ALA A 130 6.46 9.06 -15.91
C ALA A 130 7.67 8.61 -16.76
N LEU A 131 8.03 7.32 -16.76
CA LEU A 131 9.17 6.81 -17.52
C LEU A 131 8.77 6.53 -18.97
N SER A 132 9.38 7.24 -19.92
CA SER A 132 9.11 7.07 -21.35
C SER A 132 9.83 5.88 -22.01
N PHE A 133 10.79 5.28 -21.31
CA PHE A 133 11.66 4.22 -21.83
C PHE A 133 11.24 2.81 -21.43
N LEU A 134 10.11 2.65 -20.72
CA LEU A 134 9.61 1.32 -20.35
C LEU A 134 9.09 0.59 -21.58
N ASP A 135 9.57 -0.63 -21.79
CA ASP A 135 9.07 -1.52 -22.82
C ASP A 135 7.65 -2.01 -22.49
N GLU A 136 6.84 -2.25 -23.52
CA GLU A 136 5.45 -2.71 -23.40
C GLU A 136 5.32 -4.02 -22.60
N GLU A 137 6.29 -4.93 -22.78
CA GLU A 137 6.45 -6.17 -22.03
C GLU A 137 6.57 -5.95 -20.52
N VAL A 138 7.32 -4.92 -20.10
CA VAL A 138 7.48 -4.55 -18.69
C VAL A 138 6.20 -3.91 -18.17
N LYS A 139 5.60 -3.00 -18.95
CA LYS A 139 4.37 -2.31 -18.56
C LYS A 139 3.21 -3.26 -18.29
N LYS A 140 3.03 -4.28 -19.14
CA LYS A 140 1.98 -5.31 -18.98
C LYS A 140 2.12 -6.14 -17.69
N ARG A 141 3.34 -6.27 -17.17
CA ARG A 141 3.64 -7.06 -15.97
C ARG A 141 3.83 -6.20 -14.72
N LEU A 142 3.65 -4.88 -14.81
CA LEU A 142 3.89 -3.94 -13.73
C LEU A 142 2.61 -3.58 -12.99
N TYR A 143 2.56 -3.94 -11.71
CA TYR A 143 1.46 -3.71 -10.79
C TYR A 143 1.92 -2.89 -9.60
N TYR A 144 1.00 -2.15 -9.00
CA TYR A 144 1.20 -1.57 -7.69
C TYR A 144 0.21 -2.16 -6.69
N ILE A 145 0.61 -2.20 -5.42
CA ILE A 145 -0.25 -2.64 -4.33
C ILE A 145 -0.63 -1.42 -3.46
N PRO A 146 -1.92 -1.04 -3.43
CA PRO A 146 -2.43 0.02 -2.59
C PRO A 146 -2.27 -0.31 -1.11
N ILE A 147 -2.02 0.72 -0.30
CA ILE A 147 -2.01 0.61 1.16
C ILE A 147 -3.16 1.42 1.74
N GLU A 148 -3.91 0.81 2.65
CA GLU A 148 -5.05 1.43 3.32
C GLU A 148 -4.87 1.43 4.83
N VAL A 149 -5.48 2.40 5.50
CA VAL A 149 -5.57 2.41 6.97
C VAL A 149 -6.91 1.80 7.36
N VAL A 150 -6.86 0.72 8.12
CA VAL A 150 -8.05 0.01 8.61
C VAL A 150 -8.12 0.09 10.12
N PHE A 151 -9.34 0.18 10.65
CA PHE A 151 -9.60 0.10 12.09
C PHE A 151 -9.63 -1.37 12.52
N LEU A 152 -9.08 -1.68 13.69
CA LEU A 152 -9.04 -3.05 14.20
C LEU A 152 -10.40 -3.50 14.74
N GLU A 153 -11.12 -2.59 15.39
CA GLU A 153 -12.45 -2.86 15.93
C GLU A 153 -13.55 -2.40 14.97
N LYS A 154 -14.56 -3.25 14.72
CA LYS A 154 -15.60 -3.01 13.70
C LYS A 154 -16.34 -1.68 13.89
N ASN A 155 -16.59 -1.29 15.13
CA ASN A 155 -17.39 -0.11 15.47
C ASN A 155 -16.57 1.19 15.49
N GLU A 156 -15.24 1.11 15.48
CA GLU A 156 -14.37 2.28 15.56
C GLU A 156 -14.46 3.14 14.30
N LYS A 157 -14.51 2.52 13.12
CA LYS A 157 -14.64 3.23 11.84
C LYS A 157 -15.90 4.09 11.79
N GLU A 158 -17.04 3.52 12.22
CA GLU A 158 -18.32 4.23 12.25
C GLU A 158 -18.33 5.37 13.27
N SER A 159 -17.81 5.11 14.48
CA SER A 159 -17.68 6.12 15.53
C SER A 159 -16.79 7.29 15.08
N PHE A 160 -15.63 6.98 14.51
CA PHE A 160 -14.70 7.97 13.96
C PHE A 160 -15.37 8.82 12.88
N ASN A 161 -16.00 8.18 11.90
CA ASN A 161 -16.69 8.88 10.81
C ASN A 161 -17.83 9.76 11.34
N LYS A 162 -18.60 9.30 12.34
CA LYS A 162 -19.65 10.10 12.98
C LYS A 162 -19.07 11.33 13.67
N LYS A 163 -17.93 11.19 14.36
CA LYS A 163 -17.23 12.31 15.01
C LYS A 163 -16.75 13.35 14.00
N ILE A 164 -16.10 12.91 12.91
CA ILE A 164 -15.66 13.79 11.82
C ILE A 164 -16.85 14.51 11.18
N ASN A 165 -17.92 13.78 10.83
CA ASN A 165 -19.10 14.37 10.22
C ASN A 165 -19.80 15.40 11.14
N LYS A 166 -19.90 15.09 12.44
CA LYS A 166 -20.44 16.03 13.43
C LYS A 166 -19.60 17.30 13.50
N HIS A 167 -18.28 17.14 13.54
CA HIS A 167 -17.33 18.25 13.55
C HIS A 167 -17.46 19.10 12.29
N VAL A 168 -17.38 18.52 11.09
CA VAL A 168 -17.49 19.28 9.82
C VAL A 168 -18.82 20.06 9.75
N ARG A 169 -19.93 19.45 10.16
CA ARG A 169 -21.25 20.12 10.18
C ARG A 169 -21.34 21.25 11.21
N SER A 170 -20.70 21.12 12.37
CA SER A 170 -20.75 22.17 13.40
C SER A 170 -19.97 23.44 13.03
N TYR A 171 -19.12 23.39 11.99
CA TYR A 171 -18.32 24.53 11.52
C TYR A 171 -18.87 25.22 10.26
N GLN A 172 -20.08 24.87 9.77
CA GLN A 172 -20.69 25.49 8.59
C GLN A 172 -21.24 26.93 8.79
N SER A 173 -20.96 27.62 9.91
CA SER A 173 -21.50 28.96 10.22
C SER A 173 -20.54 30.14 9.98
N ASN A 174 -19.48 29.97 9.18
CA ASN A 174 -18.63 31.10 8.75
C ASN A 174 -18.75 31.43 7.26
N SER A 175 -19.96 31.33 6.69
CA SER A 175 -20.29 31.95 5.40
C SER A 175 -20.54 33.47 5.54
N ARG A 176 -19.61 34.19 6.15
CA ARG A 176 -19.47 35.65 5.92
C ARG A 176 -18.44 35.87 4.82
N LEU A 177 -18.67 35.28 3.65
CA LEU A 177 -18.10 35.81 2.42
C LEU A 177 -18.87 37.09 2.11
N SER A 178 -18.19 38.21 2.37
CA SER A 178 -18.58 39.58 2.03
C SER A 178 -19.40 39.63 0.74
N LYS A 179 -20.69 39.98 0.86
CA LYS A 179 -21.41 40.60 -0.27
C LYS A 179 -20.72 41.93 -0.56
N LYS A 180 -20.00 42.01 -1.67
CA LYS A 180 -19.75 43.26 -2.40
C LYS A 180 -20.23 43.06 -3.82
#